data_AF-A0A2I7N7P7-F1
#
_entry.id   AF-A0A2I7N7P7-F1
#
_cell.length_a   1.000
_cell.length_b   1.000
_cell.length_c   1.000
_cell.angle_alpha   90.00
_cell.angle_beta   90.00
_cell.angle_gamma   90.00
#
_symmetry.space_group_name_H-M   'P 1'
#
loop_
_entity.id
_entity.type
_entity.pdbx_description
1 polymer ?
#
loop_
_entity_poly.entity_id
_entity_poly.type
_entity_poly.pdbx_seq_one_letter_code
_entity_poly.pdbx_strand_id
1 'polypeptide(L)'
;MKKIYRESILLLLLAGSISVLNGCAAVVVGGVAAGATSGAAVAADPRSADGVVSDQKLRGKVEDVINAAIPENNVEVTSYDHNILLTGQVNTEDDKTKAETVAKDAAGVKKIYNYITVGHKQSASQTSKDSYLTSAVKSNLLVSKGVNSNDVKVVTTNGVVYLMGMIDPYQAKKITKAASEVDGVKKVVSLFEYVSE
;
A
#
# COMPACT_ATOMS: atom_id res chain seq x y z
N MET A 1 -25.63 -43.51 -38.36
CA MET A 1 -24.81 -43.64 -37.13
C MET A 1 -23.52 -42.79 -37.07
N LYS A 2 -23.06 -42.11 -38.15
CA LYS A 2 -21.86 -41.23 -38.11
C LYS A 2 -22.10 -39.76 -37.71
N LYS A 3 -23.37 -39.32 -37.59
CA LYS A 3 -23.72 -37.91 -37.33
C LYS A 3 -23.82 -37.57 -35.83
N ILE A 4 -24.11 -38.57 -35.00
CA ILE A 4 -24.25 -38.42 -33.52
C ILE A 4 -22.87 -38.22 -32.87
N TYR A 5 -21.82 -38.86 -33.38
CA TYR A 5 -20.46 -38.73 -32.85
C TYR A 5 -19.77 -37.39 -33.16
N ARG A 6 -20.24 -36.60 -34.15
CA ARG A 6 -19.63 -35.30 -34.50
C ARG A 6 -20.08 -34.18 -33.56
N GLU A 7 -21.32 -34.24 -33.07
CA GLU A 7 -21.87 -33.29 -32.09
C GLU A 7 -21.34 -33.56 -30.68
N SER A 8 -21.13 -34.85 -30.33
CA SER A 8 -20.55 -35.25 -29.04
C SER A 8 -19.05 -34.92 -28.91
N ILE A 9 -18.31 -34.83 -30.02
CA ILE A 9 -16.89 -34.45 -30.01
C ILE A 9 -16.71 -32.92 -29.89
N LEU A 10 -17.65 -32.12 -30.40
CA LEU A 10 -17.59 -30.66 -30.26
C LEU A 10 -17.93 -30.18 -28.83
N LEU A 11 -18.77 -30.92 -28.10
CA LEU A 11 -19.14 -30.62 -26.72
C LEU A 11 -18.08 -31.03 -25.68
N LEU A 12 -17.13 -31.90 -26.05
CA LEU A 12 -16.04 -32.33 -25.17
C LEU A 12 -14.80 -31.43 -25.20
N LEU A 13 -14.73 -30.47 -26.14
CA LEU A 13 -13.64 -29.48 -26.22
C LEU A 13 -13.93 -28.16 -25.49
N LEU A 14 -15.15 -27.96 -24.98
CA LEU A 14 -15.54 -26.75 -24.22
C LEU A 14 -15.64 -26.96 -22.70
N ALA A 15 -15.36 -28.17 -22.20
CA ALA A 15 -15.39 -28.52 -20.77
C ALA A 15 -13.98 -28.69 -20.15
N GLY A 16 -12.93 -28.31 -20.86
CA GLY A 16 -11.52 -28.52 -20.45
C GLY A 16 -10.78 -27.30 -19.92
N SER A 17 -11.43 -26.15 -19.72
CA SER A 17 -10.73 -24.87 -19.45
C SER A 17 -11.33 -24.05 -18.31
N ILE A 18 -11.91 -24.68 -17.29
CA ILE A 18 -12.27 -24.00 -16.04
C ILE A 18 -11.92 -24.92 -14.89
N SER A 19 -10.66 -24.85 -14.41
CA SER A 19 -10.28 -25.07 -13.01
C SER A 19 -8.76 -25.11 -12.88
N VAL A 20 -8.14 -23.92 -12.81
CA VAL A 20 -7.08 -23.56 -11.85
C VAL A 20 -6.84 -22.05 -11.94
N LEU A 21 -7.83 -21.28 -11.50
CA LEU A 21 -7.62 -19.89 -11.08
C LEU A 21 -7.93 -19.80 -9.58
N ASN A 22 -7.22 -20.62 -8.80
CA ASN A 22 -6.88 -20.33 -7.41
C ASN A 22 -5.34 -20.34 -7.36
N GLY A 23 -4.75 -19.30 -7.93
CA GLY A 23 -3.32 -19.04 -7.85
C GLY A 23 -2.93 -18.62 -6.45
N CYS A 24 -2.80 -19.60 -5.55
CA CYS A 24 -1.77 -19.60 -4.52
C CYS A 24 -0.88 -20.82 -4.80
N ALA A 25 -0.28 -20.84 -5.99
CA ALA A 25 0.74 -21.81 -6.32
C ALA A 25 2.04 -21.37 -5.66
N ALA A 26 2.28 -21.89 -4.44
CA ALA A 26 3.61 -22.03 -3.91
C ALA A 26 4.38 -22.99 -4.83
N VAL A 27 5.03 -22.43 -5.86
CA VAL A 27 6.02 -23.15 -6.67
C VAL A 27 7.28 -23.24 -5.81
N VAL A 28 7.31 -24.25 -4.95
CA VAL A 28 8.53 -24.77 -4.32
C VAL A 28 9.13 -25.75 -5.30
N VAL A 29 10.04 -25.28 -6.15
CA VAL A 29 10.92 -26.17 -6.93
C VAL A 29 12.28 -26.15 -6.27
N GLY A 30 12.53 -27.19 -5.47
CA GLY A 30 13.86 -27.58 -4.99
C GLY A 30 13.95 -27.85 -3.50
N GLY A 31 13.75 -29.11 -3.09
CA GLY A 31 14.23 -29.61 -1.79
C GLY A 31 13.16 -30.27 -0.92
N VAL A 32 12.97 -31.56 -1.11
CA VAL A 32 12.15 -32.48 -0.32
C VAL A 32 12.55 -32.54 1.17
N ALA A 33 11.71 -32.03 2.07
CA ALA A 33 11.30 -32.65 3.33
C ALA A 33 10.52 -31.64 4.19
N ALA A 34 9.42 -32.09 4.76
CA ALA A 34 8.60 -31.34 5.68
C ALA A 34 9.41 -30.88 6.91
N GLY A 35 9.37 -29.58 7.19
CA GLY A 35 9.91 -28.98 8.42
C GLY A 35 11.33 -28.41 8.27
N ALA A 36 11.47 -27.12 8.61
CA ALA A 36 12.72 -26.38 8.78
C ALA A 36 13.42 -25.83 7.52
N THR A 37 12.85 -24.81 6.85
CA THR A 37 13.62 -23.77 6.12
C THR A 37 12.87 -22.42 6.05
N SER A 38 12.40 -21.92 7.19
CA SER A 38 12.08 -20.50 7.34
C SER A 38 13.39 -19.69 7.33
N GLY A 39 13.86 -19.24 6.16
CA GLY A 39 15.10 -18.45 6.11
C GLY A 39 15.49 -17.80 4.79
N ALA A 40 15.03 -18.27 3.63
CA ALA A 40 15.58 -17.78 2.35
C ALA A 40 14.83 -16.61 1.70
N ALA A 41 13.65 -16.22 2.19
CA ALA A 41 12.86 -15.11 1.61
C ALA A 41 12.91 -13.79 2.40
N VAL A 42 13.62 -13.77 3.53
CA VAL A 42 13.80 -12.55 4.37
C VAL A 42 14.94 -11.64 3.90
N ALA A 43 15.61 -11.96 2.78
CA ALA A 43 16.86 -11.33 2.39
C ALA A 43 16.73 -10.13 1.42
N ALA A 44 15.63 -9.36 1.45
CA ALA A 44 15.46 -8.23 0.50
C ALA A 44 14.73 -6.96 1.01
N ASP A 45 14.51 -6.78 2.33
CA ASP A 45 14.08 -5.49 2.90
C ASP A 45 15.11 -5.06 3.98
N PRO A 46 15.70 -3.86 3.93
CA PRO A 46 16.66 -3.38 4.92
C PRO A 46 16.06 -3.19 6.33
N ARG A 47 14.74 -3.29 6.49
CA ARG A 47 14.06 -3.25 7.79
C ARG A 47 13.83 -4.67 8.30
N SER A 48 14.12 -4.91 9.58
CA SER A 48 13.87 -6.21 10.21
C SER A 48 12.42 -6.63 10.00
N ALA A 49 12.18 -7.94 9.82
CA ALA A 49 10.83 -8.49 9.73
C ALA A 49 9.97 -8.04 10.94
N ASP A 50 10.60 -7.87 12.11
CA ASP A 50 9.97 -7.35 13.32
C ASP A 50 9.47 -5.91 13.19
N GLY A 51 10.24 -5.03 12.53
CA GLY A 51 9.83 -3.64 12.26
C GLY A 51 8.62 -3.57 11.34
N VAL A 52 8.62 -4.34 10.24
CA VAL A 52 7.49 -4.38 9.29
C VAL A 52 6.24 -4.98 9.95
N VAL A 53 6.40 -6.05 10.73
CA VAL A 53 5.30 -6.67 11.48
C VAL A 53 4.75 -5.71 12.54
N SER A 54 5.62 -4.94 13.21
CA SER A 54 5.20 -3.95 14.20
C SER A 54 4.36 -2.83 13.56
N ASP A 55 4.77 -2.31 12.40
CA ASP A 55 4.04 -1.29 11.65
C ASP A 55 2.67 -1.80 11.17
N GLN A 56 2.59 -3.07 10.73
CA GLN A 56 1.33 -3.67 10.32
C GLN A 56 0.36 -3.85 11.50
N LYS A 57 0.88 -4.28 12.66
CA LYS A 57 0.09 -4.39 13.90
C LYS A 57 -0.38 -3.02 14.38
N LEU A 58 0.50 -2.02 14.37
CA LEU A 58 0.16 -0.65 14.75
C LEU A 58 -0.89 -0.07 13.81
N ARG A 59 -0.72 -0.24 12.49
CA ARG A 59 -1.73 0.15 11.49
C ARG A 59 -3.09 -0.48 11.81
N GLY A 60 -3.13 -1.81 11.99
CA GLY A 60 -4.39 -2.51 12.29
C GLY A 60 -5.06 -2.00 13.57
N LYS A 61 -4.28 -1.79 14.64
CA LYS A 61 -4.79 -1.22 15.89
C LYS A 61 -5.38 0.19 15.70
N VAL A 62 -4.73 1.04 14.92
CA VAL A 62 -5.22 2.39 14.62
C VAL A 62 -6.49 2.32 13.76
N GLU A 63 -6.54 1.42 12.78
CA GLU A 63 -7.76 1.18 11.98
C GLU A 63 -8.92 0.73 12.87
N ASP A 64 -8.69 -0.19 13.80
CA ASP A 64 -9.72 -0.70 14.70
C ASP A 64 -10.34 0.41 15.56
N VAL A 65 -9.50 1.28 16.16
CA VAL A 65 -10.01 2.38 17.01
C VAL A 65 -10.73 3.45 16.19
N ILE A 66 -10.27 3.74 14.97
CA ILE A 66 -10.96 4.69 14.07
C ILE A 66 -12.30 4.11 13.63
N ASN A 67 -12.36 2.84 13.24
CA ASN A 67 -13.58 2.16 12.81
C ASN A 67 -14.62 2.06 13.94
N ALA A 68 -14.16 1.82 15.17
CA ALA A 68 -15.03 1.83 16.34
C ALA A 68 -15.55 3.24 16.66
N ALA A 69 -14.73 4.28 16.48
CA ALA A 69 -15.10 5.65 16.76
C ALA A 69 -15.99 6.28 15.68
N ILE A 70 -15.78 5.91 14.41
CA ILE A 70 -16.45 6.47 13.24
C ILE A 70 -16.88 5.30 12.34
N PRO A 71 -18.07 4.72 12.57
CA PRO A 71 -18.60 3.67 11.72
C PRO A 71 -18.74 4.13 10.26
N GLU A 72 -18.52 3.23 9.30
CA GLU A 72 -18.65 3.50 7.86
C GLU A 72 -17.75 4.63 7.33
N ASN A 73 -16.63 4.91 8.00
CA ASN A 73 -15.66 5.88 7.54
C ASN A 73 -14.91 5.41 6.28
N ASN A 74 -14.26 6.34 5.57
CA ASN A 74 -13.37 6.05 4.45
C ASN A 74 -11.95 6.59 4.74
N VAL A 75 -11.50 6.42 5.98
CA VAL A 75 -10.14 6.79 6.41
C VAL A 75 -9.22 5.63 6.10
N GLU A 76 -8.11 5.94 5.42
CA GLU A 76 -7.04 4.98 5.17
C GLU A 76 -5.86 5.29 6.09
N VAL A 77 -5.36 4.24 6.74
CA VAL A 77 -4.28 4.36 7.73
C VAL A 77 -3.01 3.77 7.13
N THR A 78 -1.96 4.57 7.11
CA THR A 78 -0.63 4.12 6.73
C THR A 78 0.33 4.29 7.90
N SER A 79 0.95 3.19 8.35
CA SER A 79 2.10 3.24 9.28
C SER A 79 3.42 3.16 8.54
N TYR A 80 4.40 3.94 8.99
CA TYR A 80 5.81 3.80 8.66
C TYR A 80 6.66 4.29 9.84
N ASP A 81 7.47 3.41 10.41
CA ASP A 81 8.33 3.72 11.57
C ASP A 81 7.54 4.39 12.71
N HIS A 82 6.41 3.79 13.07
CA HIS A 82 5.51 4.29 14.13
C HIS A 82 4.89 5.68 13.85
N ASN A 83 5.14 6.28 12.69
CA ASN A 83 4.44 7.47 12.22
C ASN A 83 3.23 7.07 11.40
N ILE A 84 2.09 7.69 11.69
CA ILE A 84 0.81 7.40 11.07
C ILE A 84 0.45 8.51 10.09
N LEU A 85 0.17 8.13 8.86
CA LEU A 85 -0.50 8.96 7.87
C LEU A 85 -1.97 8.55 7.81
N LEU A 86 -2.86 9.52 8.05
CA LEU A 86 -4.31 9.36 7.87
C LEU A 86 -4.71 10.09 6.58
N THR A 87 -5.27 9.35 5.63
CA THR A 87 -5.80 9.91 4.37
C THR A 87 -7.25 9.46 4.17
N GLY A 88 -7.88 9.89 3.08
CA GLY A 88 -9.24 9.51 2.73
C GLY A 88 -10.26 10.60 3.05
N GLN A 89 -11.50 10.20 3.28
CA GLN A 89 -12.62 11.13 3.42
C GLN A 89 -13.53 10.79 4.61
N VAL A 90 -14.04 11.84 5.22
CA VAL A 90 -15.07 11.78 6.27
C VAL A 90 -16.17 12.80 5.97
N ASN A 91 -17.33 12.63 6.62
CA ASN A 91 -18.49 13.48 6.34
C ASN A 91 -18.44 14.83 7.06
N THR A 92 -17.71 14.94 8.17
CA THR A 92 -17.67 16.14 9.02
C THR A 92 -16.26 16.47 9.50
N GLU A 93 -16.01 17.74 9.85
CA GLU A 93 -14.75 18.16 10.50
C GLU A 93 -14.59 17.53 11.90
N ASP A 94 -15.72 17.24 12.56
CA ASP A 94 -15.74 16.54 13.85
C ASP A 94 -15.20 15.11 13.70
N ASP A 95 -15.63 14.37 12.67
CA ASP A 95 -15.11 13.04 12.37
C ASP A 95 -13.62 13.08 12.04
N LYS A 96 -13.16 14.09 11.31
CA LYS A 96 -11.74 14.28 11.00
C LYS A 96 -10.92 14.48 12.27
N THR A 97 -11.39 15.32 13.18
CA THR A 97 -10.75 15.60 14.47
C THR A 97 -10.78 14.38 15.39
N LYS A 98 -11.90 13.65 15.38
CA LYS A 98 -12.08 12.42 16.13
C LYS A 98 -11.12 11.33 15.66
N ALA A 99 -10.96 11.13 14.35
CA ALA A 99 -10.03 10.16 13.78
C ALA A 99 -8.59 10.42 14.24
N GLU A 100 -8.15 11.69 14.23
CA GLU A 100 -6.83 12.07 14.72
C GLU A 100 -6.67 11.83 16.23
N THR A 101 -7.69 12.18 17.01
CA THR A 101 -7.67 12.00 18.47
C THR A 101 -7.54 10.53 18.84
N VAL A 102 -8.40 9.66 18.30
CA VAL A 102 -8.38 8.23 18.64
C VAL A 102 -7.14 7.53 18.10
N ALA A 103 -6.62 7.95 16.94
CA ALA A 103 -5.36 7.46 16.43
C ALA A 103 -4.19 7.84 17.34
N LYS A 104 -4.21 9.05 17.94
CA LYS A 104 -3.14 9.54 18.82
C LYS A 104 -3.05 8.74 20.12
N ASP A 105 -4.19 8.29 20.62
CA ASP A 105 -4.29 7.51 21.85
C ASP A 105 -3.88 6.04 21.67
N ALA A 106 -3.72 5.58 20.43
CA ALA A 106 -3.24 4.24 20.16
C ALA A 106 -1.78 4.08 20.61
N ALA A 107 -1.54 3.28 21.65
CA ALA A 107 -0.18 3.04 22.14
C ALA A 107 0.73 2.50 21.02
N GLY A 108 1.91 3.11 20.89
CA GLY A 108 2.88 2.85 19.83
C GLY A 108 2.95 3.95 18.76
N VAL A 109 1.98 4.87 18.69
CA VAL A 109 2.05 5.98 17.72
C VAL A 109 3.08 7.04 18.16
N LYS A 110 4.04 7.35 17.28
CA LYS A 110 5.04 8.42 17.48
C LYS A 110 4.53 9.78 17.02
N LYS A 111 3.93 9.83 15.83
CA LYS A 111 3.47 11.06 15.17
C LYS A 111 2.28 10.76 14.27
N ILE A 112 1.39 11.75 14.11
CA ILE A 112 0.26 11.68 13.19
C ILE A 112 0.37 12.78 12.16
N TYR A 113 0.15 12.40 10.91
CA TYR A 113 -0.02 13.25 9.77
C TYR A 113 -1.47 13.13 9.29
N ASN A 114 -2.33 14.07 9.71
CA ASN A 114 -3.74 14.06 9.35
C ASN A 114 -3.98 14.82 8.03
N TYR A 115 -4.19 14.07 6.95
CA TYR A 115 -4.55 14.57 5.62
C TYR A 115 -5.94 14.09 5.17
N ILE A 116 -6.80 13.74 6.13
CA ILE A 116 -8.21 13.46 5.86
C ILE A 116 -8.87 14.74 5.32
N THR A 117 -9.69 14.57 4.28
CA THR A 117 -10.51 15.65 3.72
C THR A 117 -11.98 15.46 4.06
N VAL A 118 -12.71 16.54 4.33
CA VAL A 118 -14.16 16.47 4.52
C VAL A 118 -14.85 16.49 3.16
N GLY A 119 -15.68 15.49 2.91
CA GLY A 119 -16.41 15.32 1.65
C GLY A 119 -16.85 13.89 1.41
N HIS A 120 -17.38 13.65 0.20
CA HIS A 120 -17.84 12.32 -0.18
C HIS A 120 -16.69 11.36 -0.45
N LYS A 121 -16.94 10.07 -0.19
CA LYS A 121 -16.05 8.97 -0.55
C LYS A 121 -15.63 9.06 -2.02
N GLN A 122 -14.34 8.84 -2.27
CA GLN A 122 -13.80 8.80 -3.63
C GLN A 122 -14.49 7.74 -4.49
N SER A 123 -14.71 8.07 -5.77
CA SER A 123 -15.23 7.11 -6.75
C SER A 123 -14.20 6.03 -7.05
N ALA A 124 -14.66 4.83 -7.42
CA ALA A 124 -13.78 3.73 -7.82
C ALA A 124 -12.83 4.12 -8.97
N SER A 125 -13.29 4.95 -9.91
CA SER A 125 -12.44 5.48 -10.98
C SER A 125 -11.28 6.33 -10.44
N GLN A 126 -11.54 7.16 -9.42
CA GLN A 126 -10.47 7.95 -8.80
C GLN A 126 -9.49 7.07 -8.03
N THR A 127 -9.97 6.07 -7.28
CA THR A 127 -9.10 5.10 -6.60
C THR A 127 -8.21 4.33 -7.58
N SER A 128 -8.74 3.93 -8.74
CA SER A 128 -7.95 3.28 -9.80
C SER A 128 -6.89 4.23 -10.37
N LYS A 129 -7.21 5.50 -10.58
CA LYS A 129 -6.24 6.52 -11.01
C LYS A 129 -5.14 6.70 -9.98
N ASP A 130 -5.47 6.77 -8.70
CA ASP A 130 -4.50 6.92 -7.61
C ASP A 130 -3.57 5.69 -7.50
N SER A 131 -4.10 4.47 -7.74
CA SER A 131 -3.32 3.23 -7.75
C SER A 131 -2.33 3.18 -8.92
N TYR A 132 -2.80 3.59 -10.12
CA TYR A 132 -1.94 3.75 -11.28
C TYR A 132 -0.85 4.81 -11.02
N LEU A 133 -1.24 5.96 -10.48
CA LEU A 133 -0.32 7.06 -10.17
C LEU A 133 0.73 6.65 -9.14
N THR A 134 0.34 5.90 -8.10
CA THR A 134 1.28 5.31 -7.14
C THR A 134 2.30 4.42 -7.83
N SER A 135 1.84 3.58 -8.76
CA SER A 135 2.72 2.66 -9.51
C SER A 135 3.67 3.43 -10.44
N ALA A 136 3.16 4.47 -11.11
CA ALA A 136 3.96 5.35 -11.97
C ALA A 136 5.02 6.10 -11.16
N VAL A 137 4.67 6.65 -10.00
CA VAL A 137 5.63 7.29 -9.08
C VAL A 137 6.69 6.31 -8.61
N LYS A 138 6.31 5.12 -8.13
CA LYS A 138 7.28 4.10 -7.72
C LYS A 138 8.22 3.72 -8.87
N SER A 139 7.68 3.56 -10.08
CA SER A 139 8.46 3.26 -11.29
C SER A 139 9.43 4.39 -11.64
N ASN A 140 9.00 5.64 -11.54
CA ASN A 140 9.86 6.79 -11.80
C ASN A 140 10.99 6.92 -10.75
N LEU A 141 10.69 6.65 -9.48
CA LEU A 141 11.70 6.61 -8.41
C LEU A 141 12.72 5.49 -8.62
N LEU A 142 12.28 4.33 -9.11
CA LEU A 142 13.15 3.17 -9.41
C LEU A 142 14.18 3.49 -10.50
N VAL A 143 13.80 4.23 -11.54
CA VAL A 143 14.71 4.59 -12.65
C VAL A 143 15.49 5.89 -12.42
N SER A 144 15.15 6.64 -11.36
CA SER A 144 15.80 7.91 -11.02
C SER A 144 17.18 7.67 -10.42
N LYS A 145 18.22 8.22 -11.07
CA LYS A 145 19.61 8.06 -10.62
C LYS A 145 19.83 8.66 -9.23
N GLY A 146 20.44 7.88 -8.35
CA GLY A 146 20.76 8.32 -7.00
C GLY A 146 19.53 8.47 -6.11
N VAL A 147 18.44 7.76 -6.38
CA VAL A 147 17.29 7.58 -5.48
C VAL A 147 17.20 6.11 -5.11
N ASN A 148 17.16 5.81 -3.81
CA ASN A 148 16.81 4.47 -3.36
C ASN A 148 15.30 4.40 -3.12
N SER A 149 14.58 3.81 -4.07
CA SER A 149 13.12 3.71 -3.99
C SER A 149 12.63 2.81 -2.84
N ASN A 150 13.46 1.87 -2.35
CA ASN A 150 13.08 0.96 -1.26
C ASN A 150 12.97 1.68 0.08
N ASP A 151 13.63 2.83 0.23
CA ASP A 151 13.63 3.61 1.47
C ASP A 151 12.37 4.49 1.60
N VAL A 152 11.55 4.56 0.55
CA VAL A 152 10.41 5.48 0.44
C VAL A 152 9.09 4.72 0.31
N LYS A 153 8.21 4.91 1.27
CA LYS A 153 6.80 4.53 1.16
C LYS A 153 6.03 5.62 0.42
N VAL A 154 5.41 5.23 -0.69
CA VAL A 154 4.58 6.10 -1.53
C VAL A 154 3.11 5.75 -1.31
N VAL A 155 2.30 6.75 -0.94
CA VAL A 155 0.84 6.66 -0.82
C VAL A 155 0.23 7.75 -1.70
N THR A 156 -0.83 7.44 -2.44
CA THR A 156 -1.51 8.44 -3.27
C THR A 156 -2.99 8.48 -2.93
N THR A 157 -3.53 9.68 -2.71
CA THR A 157 -4.95 9.89 -2.46
C THR A 157 -5.42 11.15 -3.19
N ASN A 158 -6.41 11.01 -4.06
CA ASN A 158 -7.01 12.06 -4.88
C ASN A 158 -5.98 12.85 -5.72
N GLY A 159 -4.98 12.16 -6.26
CA GLY A 159 -3.87 12.75 -7.01
C GLY A 159 -2.81 13.47 -6.17
N VAL A 160 -2.90 13.44 -4.83
CA VAL A 160 -1.85 13.91 -3.92
C VAL A 160 -0.98 12.73 -3.52
N VAL A 161 0.34 12.89 -3.71
CA VAL A 161 1.34 11.87 -3.37
C VAL A 161 1.97 12.21 -2.03
N TYR A 162 1.86 11.30 -1.08
CA TYR A 162 2.51 11.36 0.22
C TYR A 162 3.72 10.44 0.21
N LEU A 163 4.88 10.99 0.58
CA LEU A 163 6.16 10.29 0.62
C LEU A 163 6.60 10.17 2.08
N MET A 164 6.70 8.96 2.59
CA MET A 164 7.20 8.68 3.94
C MET A 164 8.50 7.88 3.84
N GLY A 165 9.41 8.07 4.79
CA GLY A 165 10.71 7.41 4.76
C GLY A 165 11.69 8.00 5.76
N MET A 166 12.67 7.21 6.18
CA MET A 166 13.86 7.72 6.87
C MET A 166 14.92 8.04 5.81
N ILE A 167 15.06 9.33 5.49
CA ILE A 167 15.78 9.77 4.28
C ILE A 167 16.75 10.88 4.65
N ASP A 168 17.96 10.82 4.09
CA ASP A 168 18.93 11.92 4.17
C ASP A 168 18.34 13.22 3.54
N PRO A 169 18.53 14.41 4.15
CA PRO A 169 17.99 15.66 3.63
C PRO A 169 18.31 15.96 2.16
N TYR A 170 19.50 15.60 1.68
CA TYR A 170 19.90 15.81 0.29
C TYR A 170 19.18 14.86 -0.67
N GLN A 171 18.95 13.61 -0.25
CA GLN A 171 18.15 12.62 -1.00
C GLN A 171 16.66 12.98 -1.05
N ALA A 172 16.10 13.53 0.03
CA ALA A 172 14.69 13.89 0.12
C ALA A 172 14.25 14.86 -0.99
N LYS A 173 15.10 15.83 -1.34
CA LYS A 173 14.82 16.78 -2.42
C LYS A 173 14.74 16.10 -3.79
N LYS A 174 15.63 15.15 -4.07
CA LYS A 174 15.64 14.39 -5.34
C LYS A 174 14.40 13.51 -5.46
N ILE A 175 14.05 12.79 -4.39
CA ILE A 175 12.85 11.93 -4.34
C ILE A 175 11.59 12.76 -4.56
N THR A 176 11.47 13.88 -3.84
CA THR A 176 10.31 14.79 -3.97
C THR A 176 10.18 15.31 -5.39
N LYS A 177 11.31 15.73 -6.01
CA LYS A 177 11.33 16.21 -7.38
C LYS A 177 10.92 15.12 -8.37
N ALA A 178 11.53 13.94 -8.30
CA ALA A 178 11.20 12.82 -9.19
C ALA A 178 9.72 12.40 -9.07
N ALA A 179 9.16 12.40 -7.86
CA ALA A 179 7.73 12.14 -7.69
C ALA A 179 6.85 13.23 -8.33
N SER A 180 7.26 14.51 -8.24
CA SER A 180 6.49 15.63 -8.81
C SER A 180 6.51 15.73 -10.33
N GLU A 181 7.49 15.09 -10.99
CA GLU A 181 7.61 15.06 -12.45
C GLU A 181 6.70 14.02 -13.12
N VAL A 182 5.99 13.20 -12.33
CA VAL A 182 5.06 12.20 -12.87
C VAL A 182 3.75 12.85 -13.28
N ASP A 183 3.35 12.63 -14.53
CA ASP A 183 2.10 13.15 -15.08
C ASP A 183 0.89 12.72 -14.24
N GLY A 184 0.03 13.69 -13.92
CA GLY A 184 -1.17 13.47 -13.11
C GLY A 184 -0.97 13.65 -11.59
N VAL A 185 0.27 13.84 -11.12
CA VAL A 185 0.52 14.28 -9.74
C VAL A 185 0.05 15.72 -9.57
N LYS A 186 -0.91 15.94 -8.67
CA LYS A 186 -1.42 17.29 -8.34
C LYS A 186 -0.55 17.99 -7.31
N LYS A 187 -0.03 17.23 -6.35
CA LYS A 187 0.78 17.74 -5.24
C LYS A 187 1.62 16.61 -4.67
N VAL A 188 2.84 16.92 -4.24
CA VAL A 188 3.68 16.04 -3.45
C VAL A 188 3.78 16.59 -2.02
N VAL A 189 3.60 15.71 -1.04
CA VAL A 189 3.74 16.01 0.38
C VAL A 189 4.83 15.11 0.95
N SER A 190 5.94 15.72 1.35
CA SER A 190 7.09 15.01 1.90
C SER A 190 6.97 14.91 3.42
N LEU A 191 6.83 13.68 3.91
CA LEU A 191 6.66 13.28 5.31
C LEU A 191 7.87 12.45 5.76
N PHE A 192 9.06 12.92 5.42
CA PHE A 192 10.31 12.23 5.75
C PHE A 192 10.73 12.50 7.19
N GLU A 193 11.32 11.49 7.81
CA GLU A 193 12.13 11.65 9.00
C GLU A 193 13.59 11.74 8.55
N TYR A 194 14.30 12.79 8.97
CA TYR A 194 15.69 13.00 8.57
C TYR A 194 16.62 12.27 9.52
N VAL A 195 17.42 11.35 8.97
CA VAL A 195 18.54 10.73 9.67
C VAL A 195 19.79 11.57 9.40
N SER A 196 20.44 12.04 10.45
CA SER A 196 21.79 12.62 10.35
C SER A 196 22.80 11.46 10.43
N GLU A 197 23.72 11.38 9.47
CA GLU A 197 24.96 10.61 9.63
C GLU A 197 25.76 11.08 10.85
#